data_AF-A0A1G1XMK3-F1
#
_entry.id   AF-A0A1G1XMK3-F1
#
_cell.length_a   1.000
_cell.length_b   1.000
_cell.length_c   1.000
_cell.angle_alpha   90.00
_cell.angle_beta   90.00
_cell.angle_gamma   90.00
#
_symmetry.space_group_name_H-M   'P 1'
#
loop_
_entity.id
_entity.type
_entity.pdbx_description
1 polymer ?
#
loop_
_entity_poly.entity_id
_entity_poly.type
_entity_poly.pdbx_seq_one_letter_code
_entity_poly.pdbx_strand_id
1 'polypeptide(L)'
;MRVKIVDGFKIRNTFEIDFGVLGDNFNTPFIRPGEIWLDKAFLAEKKKILVEYHENRKLVKKFGYEKAKKMMRFKVAKGFKIDSIKIKLLKKQGLLKIYLVKGRKTRENLDPNFYFGGHYLVYKYVPKNEVWIDNTVIPEERKYILVHELYELGLMKKGKSYNNAHDYANAAEKEVRRKDGFKYVTD
;
A
#
# COMPACT_ATOMS: atom_id res chain seq x y z
N MET A 1 -8.15 20.56 -8.84
CA MET A 1 -6.92 20.29 -8.08
C MET A 1 -5.78 20.05 -9.06
N ARG A 2 -4.58 20.56 -8.78
CA ARG A 2 -3.40 20.36 -9.62
C ARG A 2 -2.73 19.05 -9.24
N VAL A 3 -2.55 18.14 -10.20
CA VAL A 3 -1.85 16.87 -9.97
C VAL A 3 -0.36 17.05 -10.24
N LYS A 4 0.47 16.76 -9.25
CA LYS A 4 1.93 16.68 -9.36
C LYS A 4 2.38 15.23 -9.35
N ILE A 5 3.33 14.91 -10.22
CA ILE A 5 4.01 13.62 -10.21
C ILE A 5 5.25 13.77 -9.34
N VAL A 6 5.39 12.91 -8.36
CA VAL A 6 6.46 12.98 -7.36
C VAL A 6 7.23 11.67 -7.27
N ASP A 7 8.44 11.75 -6.73
CA ASP A 7 9.22 10.58 -6.40
C ASP A 7 8.81 10.08 -5.00
N GLY A 8 7.83 9.18 -4.94
CA GLY A 8 7.34 8.66 -3.66
C GLY A 8 8.43 7.87 -2.91
N PHE A 9 9.32 7.19 -3.63
CA PHE A 9 10.48 6.52 -3.02
C PHE A 9 11.36 7.54 -2.29
N LYS A 10 11.67 8.67 -2.94
CA LYS A 10 12.44 9.73 -2.28
C LYS A 10 11.72 10.27 -1.05
N ILE A 11 10.41 10.53 -1.14
CA ILE A 11 9.62 11.05 0.00
C ILE A 11 9.69 10.11 1.20
N ARG A 12 9.42 8.81 0.99
CA ARG A 12 9.45 7.77 2.04
C ARG A 12 10.81 7.57 2.70
N ASN A 13 11.88 7.88 1.97
CA ASN A 13 13.26 7.82 2.46
C ASN A 13 13.78 9.16 3.02
N THR A 14 12.99 10.25 2.96
CA THR A 14 13.46 11.58 3.36
C THR A 14 12.67 12.16 4.52
N PHE A 15 11.34 12.07 4.56
CA PHE A 15 10.61 12.74 5.65
C PHE A 15 9.23 12.16 5.97
N GLU A 16 8.57 11.48 5.05
CA GLU A 16 7.24 10.90 5.29
C GLU A 16 7.22 9.43 4.86
N ILE A 17 7.46 8.53 5.81
CA ILE A 17 7.53 7.09 5.56
C ILE A 17 6.18 6.50 5.13
N ASP A 18 5.08 7.09 5.60
CA ASP A 18 3.72 6.62 5.31
C ASP A 18 3.12 7.30 4.06
N PHE A 19 3.97 7.93 3.24
CA PHE A 19 3.50 8.55 1.99
C PHE A 19 3.03 7.47 1.02
N GLY A 20 1.72 7.36 0.87
CA GLY A 20 1.07 6.42 -0.03
C GLY A 20 1.26 6.73 -1.53
N VAL A 21 0.47 6.08 -2.38
CA VAL A 21 0.51 6.31 -3.84
C VAL A 21 -0.01 7.69 -4.21
N LEU A 22 -0.97 8.20 -3.46
CA LEU A 22 -1.59 9.50 -3.69
C LEU A 22 -1.82 10.21 -2.36
N GLY A 23 -1.40 11.47 -2.28
CA GLY A 23 -1.65 12.36 -1.14
C GLY A 23 -2.28 13.68 -1.56
N ASP A 24 -3.07 14.27 -0.68
CA ASP A 24 -3.52 15.66 -0.75
C ASP A 24 -3.36 16.33 0.63
N ASN A 25 -3.57 17.64 0.71
CA ASN A 25 -3.42 18.38 1.97
C ASN A 25 -4.32 17.85 3.11
N PHE A 26 -5.41 17.15 2.80
CA PHE A 26 -6.32 16.62 3.81
C PHE A 26 -5.72 15.45 4.60
N ASN A 27 -5.06 14.51 3.92
CA ASN A 27 -4.41 13.36 4.59
C ASN A 27 -2.91 13.58 4.81
N THR A 28 -2.32 14.54 4.11
CA THR A 28 -0.87 14.75 4.05
C THR A 28 -0.61 16.26 4.17
N PRO A 29 -0.60 16.82 5.41
CA PRO A 29 -0.66 18.26 5.64
C PRO A 29 0.46 19.09 5.00
N PHE A 30 1.63 18.49 4.73
CA PHE A 30 2.73 19.18 4.03
C PHE A 30 2.47 19.41 2.53
N ILE A 31 1.48 18.73 1.93
CA ILE A 31 1.07 18.98 0.55
C ILE A 31 0.29 20.29 0.51
N ARG A 32 0.61 21.16 -0.46
CA ARG A 32 -0.07 22.47 -0.57
C ARG A 32 -1.57 22.30 -0.85
N PRO A 33 -2.45 23.14 -0.26
CA PRO A 33 -3.87 23.15 -0.59
C PRO A 33 -4.11 23.25 -2.10
N GLY A 34 -5.05 22.43 -2.60
CA GLY A 34 -5.36 22.38 -4.03
C GLY A 34 -4.43 21.49 -4.86
N GLU A 35 -3.38 20.91 -4.29
CA GLU A 35 -2.51 19.92 -4.93
C GLU A 35 -2.91 18.48 -4.59
N ILE A 36 -2.66 17.58 -5.54
CA ILE A 36 -2.63 16.12 -5.36
C ILE A 36 -1.24 15.67 -5.79
N TRP A 37 -0.53 14.93 -4.96
CA TRP A 37 0.75 14.33 -5.31
C TRP A 37 0.53 12.85 -5.62
N LEU A 38 1.01 12.40 -6.79
CA LEU A 38 0.94 11.01 -7.25
C LEU A 38 2.36 10.46 -7.40
N ASP A 39 2.62 9.30 -6.79
CA ASP A 39 3.89 8.60 -6.94
C ASP A 39 4.12 8.20 -8.41
N LYS A 40 5.27 8.59 -8.97
CA LYS A 40 5.68 8.30 -10.34
C LYS A 40 5.66 6.81 -10.68
N ALA A 41 5.85 5.92 -9.69
CA ALA A 41 5.77 4.48 -9.89
C ALA A 41 4.39 4.04 -10.44
N PHE A 42 3.33 4.79 -10.16
CA PHE A 42 1.96 4.49 -10.56
C PHE A 42 1.45 5.40 -11.69
N LEU A 43 2.34 6.09 -12.40
CA LEU A 43 1.98 7.03 -13.45
C LEU A 43 1.15 6.38 -14.57
N ALA A 44 1.44 5.13 -14.92
CA ALA A 44 0.69 4.36 -15.93
C ALA A 44 -0.80 4.17 -15.57
N GLU A 45 -1.15 4.24 -14.28
CA GLU A 45 -2.52 4.07 -13.78
C GLU A 45 -3.16 5.41 -13.34
N LYS A 46 -2.46 6.54 -13.53
CA LYS A 46 -2.85 7.90 -13.08
C LYS A 46 -4.34 8.19 -13.28
N LYS A 47 -4.87 8.02 -14.49
CA LYS A 47 -6.26 8.37 -14.81
C LYS A 47 -7.24 7.59 -13.94
N LYS A 48 -7.01 6.29 -13.77
CA LYS A 48 -7.87 5.40 -13.00
C LYS A 48 -7.78 5.71 -11.51
N ILE A 49 -6.55 5.85 -10.98
CA ILE A 49 -6.30 6.19 -9.57
C ILE A 49 -7.00 7.49 -9.18
N LEU A 50 -6.94 8.52 -10.03
CA LEU A 50 -7.59 9.81 -9.74
C LEU A 50 -9.12 9.70 -9.70
N VAL A 51 -9.72 8.92 -10.62
CA VAL A 51 -11.17 8.67 -10.63
C VAL A 51 -11.60 7.96 -9.35
N GLU A 52 -10.92 6.87 -9.00
CA GLU A 52 -11.20 6.07 -7.80
C GLU A 52 -10.98 6.89 -6.52
N TYR A 53 -9.94 7.73 -6.48
CA TYR A 53 -9.66 8.61 -5.37
C TYR A 53 -10.79 9.63 -5.15
N HIS A 54 -11.25 10.30 -6.20
CA HIS A 54 -12.36 11.26 -6.09
C HIS A 54 -13.68 10.59 -5.70
N GLU A 55 -13.94 9.40 -6.23
CA GLU A 55 -15.11 8.61 -5.85
C GLU A 55 -15.04 8.17 -4.38
N ASN A 56 -13.90 7.61 -3.95
CA ASN A 56 -13.67 7.20 -2.58
C ASN A 56 -13.84 8.40 -1.62
N ARG A 57 -13.31 9.58 -1.96
CA ARG A 57 -13.48 10.80 -1.15
C ARG A 57 -14.95 11.18 -0.97
N LYS A 58 -15.77 11.07 -2.03
CA LYS A 58 -17.22 11.31 -1.93
C LYS A 58 -17.89 10.29 -1.01
N LEU A 59 -17.52 9.02 -1.11
CA LEU A 59 -18.06 7.94 -0.27
C LEU A 59 -17.64 8.10 1.20
N VAL A 60 -16.37 8.41 1.47
CA VAL A 60 -15.85 8.61 2.84
C VAL A 60 -16.59 9.76 3.51
N LYS A 61 -16.78 10.89 2.82
CA LYS A 61 -17.56 12.03 3.35
C LYS A 61 -19.01 11.66 3.68
N LYS A 62 -19.62 10.76 2.90
CA LYS A 62 -21.03 10.38 3.06
C LYS A 62 -21.26 9.25 4.06
N PHE A 63 -20.32 8.31 4.16
CA PHE A 63 -20.55 7.02 4.82
C PHE A 63 -19.46 6.62 5.83
N GLY A 64 -18.37 7.38 5.93
CA GLY A 64 -17.19 7.02 6.71
C GLY A 64 -16.25 6.06 5.95
N TYR A 65 -15.05 5.91 6.50
CA TYR A 65 -13.93 5.19 5.86
C TYR A 65 -14.24 3.70 5.62
N GLU A 66 -14.63 2.96 6.66
CA GLU A 66 -14.85 1.51 6.57
C GLU A 66 -15.95 1.15 5.56
N LYS A 67 -17.05 1.92 5.55
CA LYS A 67 -18.16 1.69 4.63
C LYS A 67 -17.79 2.05 3.19
N ALA A 68 -17.07 3.16 2.98
CA ALA A 68 -16.55 3.53 1.66
C ALA A 68 -15.59 2.47 1.10
N LYS A 69 -14.65 1.98 1.93
CA LYS A 69 -13.70 0.92 1.57
C LYS A 69 -14.42 -0.37 1.14
N LYS A 70 -15.44 -0.80 1.89
CA LYS A 70 -16.26 -1.96 1.53
C LYS A 70 -17.00 -1.76 0.20
N MET A 71 -17.59 -0.58 -0.02
CA MET A 71 -18.29 -0.24 -1.27
C MET A 71 -17.35 -0.25 -2.47
N MET A 72 -16.16 0.34 -2.35
CA MET A 72 -15.15 0.36 -3.42
C MET A 72 -14.67 -1.05 -3.78
N ARG A 73 -14.42 -1.91 -2.79
CA ARG A 73 -14.06 -3.31 -3.01
C ARG A 73 -15.18 -4.09 -3.70
N PHE A 74 -16.42 -3.92 -3.25
CA PHE A 74 -17.56 -4.63 -3.83
C PHE A 74 -17.76 -4.32 -5.33
N LYS A 75 -17.44 -3.11 -5.77
CA LYS A 75 -17.52 -2.72 -7.20
C LYS A 75 -16.57 -3.50 -8.10
N VAL A 76 -15.40 -3.89 -7.59
CA VAL A 76 -14.36 -4.54 -8.40
C VAL A 76 -14.26 -6.04 -8.17
N ALA A 77 -14.82 -6.56 -7.05
CA ALA A 77 -14.79 -7.96 -6.67
C ALA A 77 -15.60 -8.84 -7.65
N LYS A 78 -15.01 -9.08 -8.81
CA LYS A 78 -15.48 -10.04 -9.80
C LYS A 78 -14.91 -11.40 -9.43
N GLY A 79 -15.58 -12.50 -9.79
CA GLY A 79 -15.16 -13.88 -9.53
C GLY A 79 -13.84 -14.24 -10.23
N PHE A 80 -12.75 -13.61 -9.81
CA PHE A 80 -11.46 -13.60 -10.48
C PHE A 80 -10.57 -14.70 -9.88
N LYS A 81 -9.89 -15.45 -10.75
CA LYS A 81 -9.00 -16.54 -10.34
C LYS A 81 -7.74 -15.95 -9.71
N ILE A 82 -7.64 -16.04 -8.38
CA ILE A 82 -6.52 -15.52 -7.56
C ILE A 82 -5.15 -15.98 -8.09
N ASP A 83 -5.00 -17.24 -8.49
CA ASP A 83 -3.70 -17.74 -8.94
C ASP A 83 -3.16 -17.04 -10.20
N SER A 84 -4.03 -16.43 -11.01
CA SER A 84 -3.62 -15.68 -12.21
C SER A 84 -2.96 -14.32 -11.90
N ILE A 85 -3.07 -13.83 -10.66
CA ILE A 85 -2.42 -12.62 -10.14
C ILE A 85 -0.97 -12.88 -9.72
N LYS A 86 -0.62 -14.11 -9.31
CA LYS A 86 0.73 -14.45 -8.85
C LYS A 86 1.69 -14.46 -10.03
N ILE A 87 2.80 -13.72 -9.91
CA ILE A 87 3.87 -13.67 -10.91
C ILE A 87 4.97 -14.65 -10.53
N LYS A 88 5.47 -14.53 -9.30
CA LYS A 88 6.64 -15.28 -8.84
C LYS A 88 6.57 -15.50 -7.33
N LEU A 89 6.91 -16.70 -6.87
CA LEU A 89 7.23 -16.95 -5.46
C LEU A 89 8.61 -16.34 -5.18
N LEU A 90 8.66 -15.29 -4.36
CA LEU A 90 9.90 -14.62 -3.98
C LEU A 90 10.63 -15.39 -2.89
N LYS A 91 9.88 -15.88 -1.89
CA LYS A 91 10.45 -16.56 -0.72
C LYS A 91 9.40 -17.46 -0.06
N LYS A 92 9.87 -18.54 0.57
CA LYS A 92 9.06 -19.41 1.44
C LYS A 92 9.75 -19.54 2.80
N GLN A 93 9.01 -19.34 3.88
CA GLN A 93 9.49 -19.49 5.26
C GLN A 93 8.48 -20.33 6.05
N GLY A 94 8.78 -21.62 6.22
CA GLY A 94 7.80 -22.58 6.73
C GLY A 94 6.54 -22.61 5.86
N LEU A 95 5.38 -22.31 6.47
CA LEU A 95 4.10 -22.21 5.77
C LEU A 95 3.87 -20.86 5.08
N LEU A 96 4.64 -19.82 5.44
CA LEU A 96 4.50 -18.49 4.88
C LEU A 96 5.10 -18.43 3.47
N LYS A 97 4.34 -17.91 2.51
CA LYS A 97 4.77 -17.70 1.12
C LYS A 97 4.70 -16.22 0.77
N ILE A 98 5.78 -15.69 0.20
CA ILE A 98 5.86 -14.30 -0.24
C ILE A 98 5.83 -14.30 -1.77
N TYR A 99 4.83 -13.65 -2.36
CA TYR A 99 4.62 -13.58 -3.81
C TYR A 99 4.81 -12.17 -4.33
N LEU A 100 5.47 -12.06 -5.48
CA LEU A 100 5.31 -10.89 -6.35
C LEU A 100 4.02 -11.08 -7.15
N VAL A 101 3.15 -10.07 -7.14
CA VAL A 101 1.83 -10.13 -7.76
C VAL A 101 1.59 -9.02 -8.76
N LYS A 102 0.66 -9.24 -9.70
CA LYS A 102 0.19 -8.24 -10.67
C LYS A 102 -0.68 -7.20 -9.96
N GLY A 103 -0.09 -6.18 -9.32
CA GLY A 103 -0.84 -5.26 -8.46
C GLY A 103 -1.93 -4.50 -9.20
N ARG A 104 -1.69 -4.09 -10.45
CA ARG A 104 -2.74 -3.52 -11.31
C ARG A 104 -3.94 -4.45 -11.48
N LYS A 105 -3.71 -5.75 -11.72
CA LYS A 105 -4.80 -6.73 -11.82
C LYS A 105 -5.50 -6.94 -10.48
N THR A 106 -4.76 -6.92 -9.37
CA THR A 106 -5.35 -6.94 -8.02
C THR A 106 -6.28 -5.75 -7.81
N ARG A 107 -5.86 -4.53 -8.20
CA ARG A 107 -6.70 -3.32 -8.13
C ARG A 107 -7.94 -3.39 -9.00
N GLU A 108 -7.77 -3.90 -10.22
CA GLU A 108 -8.85 -4.03 -11.19
C GLU A 108 -9.92 -5.08 -10.83
N ASN A 109 -9.57 -6.11 -10.06
CA ASN A 109 -10.42 -7.29 -9.89
C ASN A 109 -10.71 -7.69 -8.44
N LEU A 110 -9.98 -7.16 -7.45
CA LEU A 110 -10.11 -7.55 -6.04
C LEU A 110 -10.28 -6.34 -5.11
N ASP A 111 -9.40 -5.35 -5.21
CA ASP A 111 -9.40 -4.20 -4.29
C ASP A 111 -8.68 -2.98 -4.88
N PRO A 112 -9.39 -1.88 -5.22
CA PRO A 112 -8.77 -0.71 -5.84
C PRO A 112 -7.76 0.00 -4.92
N ASN A 113 -7.76 -0.33 -3.62
CA ASN A 113 -6.84 0.21 -2.64
C ASN A 113 -5.64 -0.72 -2.35
N PHE A 114 -5.43 -1.79 -3.13
CA PHE A 114 -4.23 -2.61 -3.02
C PHE A 114 -3.03 -1.91 -3.66
N TYR A 115 -2.20 -1.31 -2.83
CA TYR A 115 -0.96 -0.64 -3.20
C TYR A 115 0.19 -1.16 -2.34
N PHE A 116 1.39 -1.20 -2.91
CA PHE A 116 2.63 -1.65 -2.26
C PHE A 116 2.66 -3.14 -1.88
N GLY A 117 1.88 -3.55 -0.90
CA GLY A 117 1.92 -4.89 -0.34
C GLY A 117 0.67 -5.21 0.48
N GLY A 118 0.61 -6.44 0.98
CA GLY A 118 -0.44 -6.84 1.88
C GLY A 118 -0.38 -8.30 2.27
N HIS A 119 -0.96 -8.65 3.41
CA HIS A 119 -1.05 -10.02 3.88
C HIS A 119 -2.45 -10.48 4.28
N TYR A 120 -2.62 -11.80 4.40
CA TYR A 120 -3.91 -12.48 4.60
C TYR A 120 -4.71 -12.06 5.84
N LEU A 121 -4.09 -11.50 6.88
CA LEU A 121 -4.82 -10.96 8.04
C LEU A 121 -5.49 -9.60 7.78
N VAL A 122 -4.99 -8.81 6.83
CA VAL A 122 -5.55 -7.49 6.46
C VAL A 122 -6.48 -7.61 5.26
N TYR A 123 -6.06 -8.41 4.28
CA TYR A 123 -6.80 -8.59 3.03
C TYR A 123 -7.40 -10.00 2.97
N LYS A 124 -8.73 -10.08 3.16
CA LYS A 124 -9.47 -11.36 3.15
C LYS A 124 -9.36 -12.15 1.85
N TYR A 125 -9.03 -11.49 0.73
CA TYR A 125 -8.82 -12.12 -0.56
C TYR A 125 -7.41 -12.69 -0.75
N VAL A 126 -6.46 -12.33 0.13
CA VAL A 126 -5.12 -12.91 0.11
C VAL A 126 -5.18 -14.27 0.82
N PRO A 127 -4.76 -15.37 0.18
CA PRO A 127 -4.83 -16.70 0.77
C PRO A 127 -4.06 -16.81 2.09
N LYS A 128 -4.55 -17.65 3.00
CA LYS A 128 -3.93 -17.88 4.31
C LYS A 128 -2.44 -18.21 4.17
N ASN A 129 -1.61 -17.59 5.02
CA ASN A 129 -0.15 -17.70 5.00
C ASN A 129 0.51 -17.14 3.73
N GLU A 130 -0.12 -16.19 3.05
CA GLU A 130 0.52 -15.44 1.96
C GLU A 130 0.74 -13.96 2.32
N VAL A 131 1.86 -13.43 1.81
CA VAL A 131 2.19 -12.01 1.73
C VAL A 131 2.40 -11.68 0.26
N TRP A 132 1.76 -10.62 -0.22
CA TRP A 132 1.82 -10.19 -1.61
C TRP A 132 2.57 -8.86 -1.70
N ILE A 133 3.42 -8.73 -2.72
CA ILE A 133 4.15 -7.50 -3.05
C ILE A 133 3.73 -7.07 -4.45
N ASP A 134 3.34 -5.81 -4.60
CA ASP A 134 2.92 -5.20 -5.85
C ASP A 134 4.11 -5.03 -6.81
N ASN A 135 4.01 -5.63 -8.00
CA ASN A 135 5.04 -5.50 -9.04
C ASN A 135 5.15 -4.10 -9.67
N THR A 136 4.17 -3.23 -9.46
CA THR A 136 4.17 -1.82 -9.89
C THR A 136 5.23 -1.02 -9.13
N VAL A 137 5.53 -1.42 -7.90
CA VAL A 137 6.55 -0.78 -7.09
C VAL A 137 7.95 -1.12 -7.61
N ILE A 138 8.83 -0.13 -7.59
CA ILE A 138 10.24 -0.28 -7.99
C ILE A 138 10.96 -1.34 -7.13
N PRO A 139 11.88 -2.14 -7.70
CA PRO A 139 12.56 -3.21 -6.97
C PRO A 139 13.20 -2.80 -5.65
N GLU A 140 13.80 -1.61 -5.60
CA GLU A 140 14.54 -1.05 -4.46
C GLU A 140 13.64 -0.85 -3.23
N GLU A 141 12.37 -0.55 -3.45
CA GLU A 141 11.40 -0.30 -2.40
C GLU A 141 10.80 -1.59 -1.81
N ARG A 142 10.80 -2.68 -2.59
CA ARG A 142 10.13 -3.94 -2.22
C ARG A 142 10.70 -4.56 -0.95
N LYS A 143 11.99 -4.35 -0.65
CA LYS A 143 12.59 -4.86 0.60
C LYS A 143 12.01 -4.18 1.84
N TYR A 144 11.72 -2.89 1.77
CA TYR A 144 11.14 -2.13 2.88
C TYR A 144 9.68 -2.50 3.10
N ILE A 145 8.91 -2.61 2.01
CA ILE A 145 7.53 -3.11 2.06
C ILE A 145 7.51 -4.51 2.68
N LEU A 146 8.44 -5.39 2.28
CA LEU A 146 8.49 -6.72 2.88
C LEU A 146 8.80 -6.69 4.38
N VAL A 147 9.70 -5.81 4.84
CA VAL A 147 9.95 -5.62 6.27
C VAL A 147 8.68 -5.19 6.99
N HIS A 148 7.98 -4.19 6.46
CA HIS A 148 6.72 -3.71 6.99
C HIS A 148 5.69 -4.84 7.13
N GLU A 149 5.39 -5.52 6.02
CA GLU A 149 4.38 -6.59 5.96
C GLU A 149 4.70 -7.75 6.89
N LEU A 150 5.97 -8.14 7.02
CA LEU A 150 6.37 -9.23 7.91
C LEU A 150 6.28 -8.83 9.39
N TYR A 151 6.63 -7.58 9.70
CA TYR A 151 6.56 -7.06 11.06
C TYR A 151 5.10 -6.92 11.51
N GLU A 152 4.26 -6.29 10.68
CA GLU A 152 2.82 -6.16 10.91
C GLU A 152 2.16 -7.54 11.10
N LEU A 153 2.40 -8.47 10.17
CA LEU A 153 1.88 -9.83 10.26
C LEU A 153 2.28 -10.54 11.56
N GLY A 154 3.55 -10.41 11.95
CA GLY A 154 4.08 -11.02 13.16
C GLY A 154 3.39 -10.48 14.43
N LEU A 155 3.11 -9.18 14.46
CA LEU A 155 2.43 -8.52 15.56
C LEU A 155 0.93 -8.85 15.61
N MET A 156 0.25 -8.84 14.46
CA MET A 156 -1.17 -9.21 14.38
C MET A 156 -1.40 -10.68 14.73
N LYS A 157 -0.48 -11.59 14.35
CA LYS A 157 -0.51 -12.99 14.80
C LYS A 157 -0.44 -13.15 16.33
N LYS A 158 0.18 -12.19 17.02
CA LYS A 158 0.28 -12.13 18.48
C LYS A 158 -0.90 -11.38 19.12
N GLY A 159 -1.93 -11.02 18.35
CA GLY A 159 -3.13 -10.36 18.84
C GLY A 159 -3.07 -8.84 18.92
N LYS A 160 -2.01 -8.18 18.41
CA LYS A 160 -2.01 -6.72 18.32
C LYS A 160 -3.05 -6.25 17.29
N SER A 161 -3.70 -5.11 17.58
CA SER A 161 -4.59 -4.44 16.63
C SER A 161 -3.82 -4.00 15.39
N TYR A 162 -4.54 -3.87 14.27
CA TYR A 162 -3.96 -3.42 13.00
C TYR A 162 -3.21 -2.08 13.16
N ASN A 163 -3.86 -1.05 13.70
CA ASN A 163 -3.24 0.28 13.85
C ASN A 163 -1.92 0.21 14.64
N ASN A 164 -1.91 -0.48 15.77
CA ASN A 164 -0.68 -0.63 16.56
C ASN A 164 0.39 -1.40 15.77
N ALA A 165 0.01 -2.50 15.13
CA ALA A 165 0.95 -3.31 14.34
C ALA A 165 1.57 -2.52 13.18
N HIS A 166 0.76 -1.72 12.49
CA HIS A 166 1.16 -0.84 11.41
C HIS A 166 2.16 0.24 11.88
N ASP A 167 1.87 0.91 13.00
CA ASP A 167 2.76 1.95 13.54
C ASP A 167 4.14 1.37 13.93
N TYR A 168 4.17 0.19 14.55
CA TYR A 168 5.43 -0.51 14.84
C TYR A 168 6.13 -1.00 13.57
N ALA A 169 5.39 -1.40 12.53
CA ALA A 169 5.95 -1.79 11.25
C ALA A 169 6.61 -0.59 10.54
N ASN A 170 6.00 0.59 10.57
CA ASN A 170 6.60 1.84 10.11
C ASN A 170 7.91 2.15 10.84
N ALA A 171 7.94 2.00 12.16
CA ALA A 171 9.18 2.19 12.92
C ALA A 171 10.27 1.18 12.51
N ALA A 172 9.93 -0.11 12.38
CA ALA A 172 10.87 -1.14 11.96
C ALA A 172 11.39 -0.92 10.53
N GLU A 173 10.52 -0.51 9.62
CA GLU A 173 10.88 -0.15 8.25
C GLU A 173 11.85 1.04 8.23
N LYS A 174 11.58 2.09 9.02
CA LYS A 174 12.42 3.28 9.15
C LYS A 174 13.84 2.90 9.60
N GLU A 175 13.97 1.99 10.56
CA GLU A 175 15.26 1.50 11.03
C GLU A 175 16.06 0.78 9.94
N VAL A 176 15.39 -0.02 9.09
CA VAL A 176 16.06 -0.70 7.97
C VAL A 176 16.50 0.33 6.92
N ARG A 177 15.67 1.33 6.60
CA ARG A 177 16.04 2.42 5.69
C ARG A 177 17.26 3.20 6.20
N ARG A 178 17.32 3.51 7.50
CA ARG A 178 18.49 4.16 8.12
C ARG A 178 19.76 3.32 8.00
N LYS A 179 19.67 2.01 8.21
CA LYS A 179 20.81 1.09 8.04
C LYS A 179 21.33 1.05 6.60
N ASP A 180 20.45 1.26 5.63
CA ASP A 180 20.82 1.39 4.21
C ASP A 180 21.34 2.79 3.83
N GLY A 181 21.50 3.70 4.80
CA GLY A 181 22.10 5.02 4.62
C GLY A 181 21.12 6.16 4.36
N PHE A 182 19.81 5.91 4.39
CA PHE A 182 18.82 6.99 4.29
C PHE A 182 18.77 7.81 5.58
N LYS A 183 18.57 9.13 5.44
CA LYS A 183 18.46 10.07 6.56
C LYS A 183 17.15 10.81 6.47
N TYR A 184 16.40 10.84 7.57
CA TYR A 184 15.18 11.60 7.63
C TYR A 184 15.45 13.05 8.02
N VAL A 185 14.63 13.98 7.55
CA VAL A 185 14.70 15.41 7.94
C VAL A 185 14.50 15.60 9.45
N THR A 186 13.91 14.61 10.12
CA THR A 186 13.68 14.58 11.56
C THR A 186 14.77 13.87 12.35
N ASP A 187 15.82 13.37 11.69
CA ASP A 187 17.01 12.78 12.34
C ASP A 187 18.04 13.87 12.65
#